data_AF-A0A9X3WH40-F1
#
_entry.id   AF-A0A9X3WH40-F1
#
_cell.length_a   1.000
_cell.length_b   1.000
_cell.length_c   1.000
_cell.angle_alpha   90.00
_cell.angle_beta   90.00
_cell.angle_gamma   90.00
#
_symmetry.space_group_name_H-M   'P 1'
#
loop_
_entity.id
_entity.type
_entity.pdbx_description
1 polymer ?
#
loop_
_entity_poly.entity_id
_entity_poly.type
_entity_poly.pdbx_seq_one_letter_code
_entity_poly.pdbx_strand_id
1 'polypeptide(L)'
;MINHLIEIVIGFSSGLVVGTGFVAFLTVLGIIPRLVQLSKTDTLVKPFEAGVILGALFGTYLSFTGFAFHVSTLFVLIWGTFHGVFIGMLAAALTEVLNVFPLLAKRVGLESHILWFLMAIVFGKIFGSLFQWLVFVK
;
A
#
# COMPACT_ATOMS: atom_id res chain seq x y z
N MET A 1 -35.37 -6.03 -3.30
CA MET A 1 -34.50 -6.87 -4.15
C MET A 1 -33.54 -6.04 -5.01
N ILE A 2 -34.00 -5.00 -5.74
CA ILE A 2 -33.09 -4.14 -6.54
C ILE A 2 -31.97 -3.50 -5.70
N ASN A 3 -32.26 -3.02 -4.49
CA ASN A 3 -31.26 -2.37 -3.63
C ASN A 3 -30.14 -3.31 -3.19
N HIS A 4 -30.45 -4.55 -2.79
CA HIS A 4 -29.43 -5.53 -2.41
C HIS A 4 -28.54 -5.94 -3.60
N LEU A 5 -29.11 -5.99 -4.81
CA LEU A 5 -28.33 -6.29 -6.00
C LEU A 5 -27.34 -5.17 -6.32
N ILE A 6 -27.77 -3.91 -6.15
CA ILE A 6 -26.91 -2.72 -6.29
C ILE A 6 -25.82 -2.71 -5.21
N GLU A 7 -26.17 -2.98 -3.95
CA GLU A 7 -25.22 -3.07 -2.82
C GLU A 7 -24.14 -4.13 -3.06
N ILE A 8 -24.52 -5.32 -3.57
CA ILE A 8 -23.57 -6.39 -3.92
C ILE A 8 -22.62 -5.94 -5.04
N VAL A 9 -23.14 -5.30 -6.09
CA VAL A 9 -22.33 -4.83 -7.21
C VAL A 9 -21.35 -3.73 -6.77
N ILE A 10 -21.81 -2.78 -5.96
CA ILE A 10 -20.96 -1.70 -5.42
C ILE A 10 -19.90 -2.31 -4.48
N GLY A 11 -20.30 -3.20 -3.57
CA GLY A 11 -19.39 -3.87 -2.65
C GLY A 11 -18.31 -4.65 -3.40
N PHE A 12 -18.69 -5.46 -4.39
CA PHE A 12 -17.75 -6.23 -5.20
C PHE A 12 -16.80 -5.33 -6.01
N SER A 13 -17.34 -4.29 -6.64
CA SER A 13 -16.54 -3.34 -7.43
C SER A 13 -15.53 -2.60 -6.56
N SER A 14 -15.96 -2.13 -5.38
CA SER A 14 -15.07 -1.46 -4.42
C SER A 14 -13.97 -2.40 -3.90
N GLY A 15 -14.30 -3.67 -3.62
CA GLY A 15 -13.32 -4.68 -3.22
C GLY A 15 -12.26 -4.94 -4.29
N LEU A 16 -12.66 -5.02 -5.56
CA LEU A 16 -11.72 -5.16 -6.68
C LEU A 16 -10.80 -3.94 -6.82
N VAL A 17 -11.34 -2.72 -6.70
CA VAL A 17 -10.53 -1.48 -6.76
C VAL A 17 -9.51 -1.42 -5.62
N VAL A 18 -9.92 -1.74 -4.38
CA VAL A 18 -9.01 -1.74 -3.23
C VAL A 18 -7.95 -2.85 -3.36
N GLY A 19 -8.35 -4.06 -3.76
CA GLY A 19 -7.43 -5.18 -3.95
C GLY A 19 -6.39 -4.91 -5.04
N THR A 20 -6.81 -4.36 -6.18
CA THR A 20 -5.89 -3.98 -7.26
C THR A 20 -4.94 -2.86 -6.82
N GLY A 21 -5.43 -1.86 -6.09
CA GLY A 21 -4.59 -0.81 -5.51
C GLY A 21 -3.53 -1.37 -4.55
N PHE A 22 -3.90 -2.34 -3.71
CA PHE A 22 -2.97 -3.01 -2.80
C PHE A 22 -1.88 -3.79 -3.55
N VAL A 23 -2.24 -4.60 -4.54
CA VAL A 23 -1.26 -5.37 -5.34
C VAL A 23 -0.35 -4.43 -6.16
N ALA A 24 -0.92 -3.39 -6.76
CA ALA A 24 -0.16 -2.36 -7.49
C ALA A 24 0.85 -1.67 -6.57
N PHE A 25 0.45 -1.33 -5.35
CA PHE A 25 1.34 -0.72 -4.36
C PHE A 25 2.51 -1.65 -3.98
N LEU A 26 2.24 -2.92 -3.67
CA LEU A 26 3.28 -3.87 -3.29
C LEU A 26 4.29 -4.16 -4.41
N THR A 27 3.79 -4.19 -5.65
CA THR A 27 4.62 -4.43 -6.85
C THR A 27 5.45 -3.21 -7.24
N VAL A 28 4.88 -2.00 -7.21
CA VAL A 28 5.61 -0.74 -7.49
C VAL A 28 6.70 -0.48 -6.47
N LEU A 29 6.44 -0.76 -5.18
CA LEU A 29 7.47 -0.68 -4.15
C LEU A 29 8.49 -1.82 -4.20
N GLY A 30 8.28 -2.85 -5.05
CA GLY A 30 9.22 -3.96 -5.18
C GLY A 30 9.36 -4.83 -3.93
N ILE A 31 8.34 -4.87 -3.06
CA ILE A 31 8.40 -5.61 -1.79
C ILE A 31 8.55 -7.12 -2.03
N ILE A 32 7.76 -7.67 -2.95
CA ILE A 32 7.79 -9.11 -3.27
C ILE A 32 9.15 -9.50 -3.89
N PRO A 33 9.66 -8.82 -4.93
CA PRO A 33 11.02 -9.08 -5.44
C PRO A 33 12.10 -8.98 -4.37
N ARG A 34 12.00 -8.01 -3.45
CA ARG A 34 13.00 -7.81 -2.40
C ARG A 34 12.98 -8.92 -1.36
N LEU A 35 11.80 -9.41 -0.99
CA LEU A 35 11.63 -10.58 -0.12
C LEU A 35 12.25 -11.83 -0.73
N VAL A 36 12.02 -12.04 -2.02
CA VAL A 36 12.57 -13.15 -2.78
C VAL A 36 14.11 -13.08 -2.82
N GLN A 37 14.67 -11.91 -3.11
CA GLN A 37 16.12 -11.66 -3.15
C GLN A 37 16.79 -11.84 -1.79
N LEU A 38 16.21 -11.29 -0.72
CA LEU A 38 16.72 -11.44 0.65
C LEU A 38 16.70 -12.91 1.09
N SER A 39 15.67 -13.66 0.67
CA SER A 39 15.55 -15.10 0.92
C SER A 39 16.41 -15.94 -0.02
N LYS A 40 17.15 -15.32 -0.95
CA LYS A 40 17.98 -15.97 -1.98
C LYS A 40 17.26 -17.08 -2.74
N THR A 41 15.96 -16.91 -2.97
CA THR A 41 15.14 -17.96 -3.58
C THR A 41 14.34 -17.44 -4.76
N ASP A 42 15.05 -17.06 -5.82
CA ASP A 42 14.51 -16.41 -7.02
C ASP A 42 13.47 -17.24 -7.78
N THR A 43 13.41 -18.55 -7.54
CA THR A 43 12.43 -19.47 -8.15
C THR A 43 11.09 -19.51 -7.43
N LEU A 44 11.00 -18.98 -6.20
CA LEU A 44 9.81 -19.07 -5.33
C LEU A 44 8.93 -17.82 -5.33
N VAL A 45 8.97 -16.99 -6.38
CA VAL A 45 8.14 -15.76 -6.46
C VAL A 45 6.64 -16.05 -6.25
N LYS A 46 6.11 -17.08 -6.92
CA LYS A 46 4.68 -17.45 -6.85
C LYS A 46 4.17 -17.78 -5.44
N PRO A 47 4.86 -18.60 -4.63
CA PRO A 47 4.43 -18.84 -3.25
C PRO A 47 4.57 -17.60 -2.35
N PHE A 48 5.51 -16.68 -2.59
CA PHE A 48 5.54 -15.41 -1.87
C PHE A 48 4.31 -14.56 -2.19
N GLU A 49 3.92 -14.44 -3.47
CA GLU A 49 2.70 -13.76 -3.89
C GLU A 49 1.46 -14.40 -3.25
N ALA A 50 1.35 -15.72 -3.30
CA ALA A 50 0.24 -16.46 -2.68
C ALA A 50 0.18 -16.24 -1.16
N GLY A 51 1.34 -16.21 -0.49
CA GLY A 51 1.43 -15.94 0.95
C GLY A 51 0.94 -14.54 1.32
N VAL A 52 1.28 -13.53 0.52
CA VAL A 52 0.78 -12.15 0.71
C VAL A 52 -0.73 -12.08 0.48
N ILE A 53 -1.25 -12.73 -0.56
CA ILE A 53 -2.69 -12.76 -0.85
C ILE A 53 -3.45 -13.45 0.29
N LEU A 54 -2.97 -14.61 0.75
CA LEU A 54 -3.56 -15.32 1.88
C LEU A 54 -3.50 -14.50 3.17
N GLY A 55 -2.38 -13.82 3.43
CA GLY A 55 -2.23 -12.92 4.58
C GLY A 55 -3.20 -11.75 4.52
N ALA A 56 -3.40 -11.14 3.35
CA ALA A 56 -4.36 -10.05 3.16
C ALA A 56 -5.81 -10.51 3.35
N LEU A 57 -6.18 -11.67 2.80
CA LEU A 57 -7.50 -12.28 3.02
C LEU A 57 -7.73 -12.60 4.50
N PHE A 58 -6.74 -13.18 5.16
CA PHE A 58 -6.81 -13.51 6.58
C PHE A 58 -6.91 -12.26 7.46
N GLY A 59 -6.10 -11.23 7.20
CA GLY A 59 -6.16 -9.94 7.92
C GLY A 59 -7.50 -9.21 7.70
N THR A 60 -8.06 -9.30 6.50
CA THR A 60 -9.38 -8.75 6.18
C THR A 60 -10.47 -9.48 6.98
N TYR A 61 -10.43 -10.81 7.00
CA TYR A 61 -11.35 -11.62 7.80
C TYR A 61 -11.27 -11.31 9.31
N LEU A 62 -10.06 -11.20 9.85
CA LEU A 62 -9.84 -10.81 11.25
C LEU A 62 -10.38 -9.41 11.55
N SER A 63 -10.25 -8.47 10.61
CA SER A 63 -10.74 -7.10 10.79
C SER A 63 -12.27 -7.03 10.90
N PHE A 64 -13.01 -7.87 10.15
CA PHE A 64 -14.47 -7.90 10.21
C PHE A 64 -15.03 -8.70 11.38
N THR A 65 -14.32 -9.71 11.85
CA THR A 65 -14.83 -10.61 12.90
C THR A 65 -14.71 -10.03 14.31
N GLY A 66 -13.94 -8.95 14.50
CA GLY A 66 -13.76 -8.30 15.81
C GLY A 66 -13.20 -9.24 16.88
N PHE A 67 -12.62 -10.37 16.47
CA PHE A 67 -12.23 -11.45 17.36
C PHE A 67 -10.97 -11.05 18.14
N ALA A 68 -11.13 -10.77 19.43
CA ALA A 68 -10.02 -10.48 20.33
C ALA A 68 -9.42 -11.81 20.84
N PHE A 69 -8.32 -12.24 20.24
CA PHE A 69 -7.58 -13.39 20.73
C PHE A 69 -6.84 -13.04 22.03
N HIS A 70 -6.98 -13.89 23.04
CA HIS A 70 -6.09 -13.87 24.20
C HIS A 70 -4.85 -14.70 23.85
N VAL A 71 -3.85 -14.03 23.30
CA VAL A 71 -2.61 -14.67 22.84
C VAL A 71 -1.51 -14.45 23.89
N SER A 72 -0.66 -15.46 24.07
CA SER A 72 0.53 -15.35 24.93
C SER A 72 1.43 -14.19 24.48
N THR A 73 1.99 -13.46 25.45
CA THR A 73 2.93 -12.35 25.24
C THR A 73 4.09 -12.72 24.31
N LEU A 74 4.56 -13.97 24.37
CA LEU A 74 5.65 -14.45 23.51
C LEU A 74 5.27 -14.43 22.03
N PHE A 75 4.04 -14.80 21.70
CA PHE A 75 3.57 -14.79 20.31
C PHE A 75 3.37 -13.36 19.81
N VAL A 76 2.87 -12.46 20.65
CA VAL A 76 2.73 -11.03 20.31
C VAL A 76 4.10 -10.41 20.02
N LEU A 77 5.13 -10.78 20.79
CA LEU A 77 6.50 -10.32 20.55
C LEU A 77 7.01 -10.76 19.17
N ILE A 78 6.87 -12.04 18.84
CA ILE A 78 7.25 -12.59 17.54
C ILE A 78 6.45 -11.94 16.41
N TRP A 79 5.14 -11.76 16.60
CA TRP A 79 4.28 -11.08 15.63
C TRP A 79 4.71 -9.62 15.40
N GLY A 80 5.07 -8.92 16.48
CA GLY A 80 5.55 -7.54 16.43
C GLY A 80 6.87 -7.39 15.67
N THR A 81 7.80 -8.34 15.79
CA THR A 81 9.06 -8.30 15.02
C THR A 81 8.81 -8.48 13.53
N PHE A 82 7.87 -9.35 13.12
CA PHE A 82 7.48 -9.47 11.71
C PHE A 82 6.88 -8.16 11.16
N HIS A 83 6.03 -7.48 11.93
CA HIS A 83 5.55 -6.15 11.56
C HIS A 83 6.68 -5.13 11.43
N GLY A 84 7.66 -5.15 12.35
CA GLY A 84 8.83 -4.29 12.27
C GLY A 84 9.65 -4.52 11.00
N VAL A 85 9.88 -5.78 10.62
CA VAL A 85 10.57 -6.13 9.35
C VAL A 85 9.76 -5.63 8.14
N PHE A 86 8.44 -5.83 8.14
CA PHE A 86 7.58 -5.34 7.06
C PHE A 86 7.61 -3.81 6.92
N ILE A 87 7.47 -3.07 8.02
CA ILE A 87 7.54 -1.60 8.03
C ILE A 87 8.94 -1.12 7.60
N GLY A 88 10.00 -1.79 8.06
CA GLY A 88 11.37 -1.48 7.66
C GLY A 88 11.59 -1.64 6.15
N MET A 89 11.09 -2.72 5.56
CA MET A 89 11.13 -2.92 4.11
C MET A 89 10.32 -1.86 3.36
N LEU A 90 9.13 -1.49 3.85
CA LEU A 90 8.32 -0.42 3.27
C LEU A 90 9.06 0.92 3.26
N ALA A 91 9.71 1.28 4.37
CA ALA A 91 10.47 2.52 4.47
C ALA A 91 11.68 2.54 3.51
N ALA A 92 12.40 1.41 3.41
CA ALA A 92 13.52 1.27 2.47
C ALA A 92 13.04 1.37 1.01
N ALA A 93 11.98 0.66 0.65
CA ALA A 93 11.37 0.70 -0.67
C ALA A 93 10.87 2.11 -1.04
N LEU A 94 10.22 2.80 -0.10
CA LEU A 94 9.76 4.17 -0.33
C LEU A 94 10.93 5.11 -0.63
N THR A 95 12.03 4.98 0.12
CA THR A 95 13.23 5.81 -0.09
C THR A 95 13.83 5.58 -1.48
N GLU A 96 13.85 4.34 -1.96
CA GLU A 96 14.32 4.01 -3.31
C GLU A 96 13.42 4.62 -4.39
N VAL A 97 12.10 4.46 -4.27
CA VAL A 97 11.16 5.04 -5.24
C VAL A 97 11.22 6.58 -5.22
N LEU A 98 11.41 7.19 -4.05
CA LEU A 98 11.59 8.63 -3.93
C LEU A 98 12.82 9.14 -4.69
N ASN A 99 13.91 8.37 -4.65
CA ASN A 99 15.12 8.68 -5.41
C ASN A 99 14.93 8.49 -6.93
N VAL A 100 13.92 7.72 -7.36
CA VAL A 100 13.60 7.53 -8.78
C VAL A 100 12.84 8.72 -9.37
N PHE A 101 12.05 9.48 -8.59
CA PHE A 101 11.31 10.64 -9.12
C PHE A 101 12.20 11.72 -9.76
N PRO A 102 13.29 12.19 -9.13
CA PRO A 102 14.20 13.16 -9.76
C PRO A 102 14.86 12.60 -11.03
N LEU A 103 15.22 11.32 -11.01
CA LEU A 103 15.80 10.61 -12.16
C LEU A 103 14.83 10.56 -13.34
N LEU A 104 13.56 10.24 -13.09
CA LEU A 104 12.51 10.25 -14.11
C LEU A 104 12.25 11.66 -14.64
N ALA A 105 12.15 12.66 -13.77
CA ALA A 105 11.96 14.04 -14.19
C ALA A 105 13.11 14.54 -15.08
N LYS A 106 14.35 14.16 -14.77
CA LYS A 106 15.51 14.42 -15.65
C LYS A 106 15.39 13.71 -17.00
N ARG A 107 14.98 12.43 -17.02
CA ARG A 107 14.81 11.65 -18.27
C ARG A 107 13.71 12.18 -19.19
N VAL A 108 12.64 12.74 -18.63
CA VAL A 108 11.55 13.36 -19.40
C VAL A 108 11.93 14.78 -19.87
N GLY A 109 13.13 15.28 -19.53
CA GLY A 109 13.58 16.63 -19.89
C GLY A 109 12.99 17.74 -19.00
N LEU A 110 12.38 17.39 -17.87
CA LEU A 110 11.85 18.33 -16.88
C LEU A 110 12.89 18.82 -15.87
N GLU A 111 14.18 18.55 -16.09
CA GLU A 111 15.30 18.97 -15.22
C GLU A 111 15.18 20.43 -14.76
N SER A 112 14.91 21.35 -15.68
CA SER A 112 14.78 22.78 -15.42
C SER A 112 13.46 23.20 -14.75
N HIS A 113 12.47 22.30 -14.72
CA HIS A 113 11.10 22.58 -14.23
C HIS A 113 10.70 21.71 -13.04
N ILE A 114 11.62 20.94 -12.44
CA ILE A 114 11.36 20.12 -11.25
C ILE A 114 10.77 20.96 -10.11
N LEU A 115 11.27 22.19 -9.91
CA LEU A 115 10.73 23.10 -8.90
C LEU A 115 9.27 23.45 -9.18
N TRP A 116 8.92 23.79 -10.43
CA TRP A 116 7.54 24.09 -10.82
C TRP A 116 6.61 22.89 -10.65
N PHE A 117 7.08 21.69 -11.01
CA PHE A 117 6.35 20.44 -10.80
C PHE A 117 6.10 20.17 -9.32
N LEU A 118 7.12 20.32 -8.47
CA LEU A 118 7.00 20.16 -7.03
C LEU A 118 6.03 21.19 -6.44
N MET A 119 6.12 22.45 -6.87
CA MET A 119 5.20 23.51 -6.44
C MET A 119 3.75 23.21 -6.84
N ALA A 120 3.51 22.68 -8.04
CA ALA A 120 2.17 22.26 -8.47
C ALA A 120 1.58 21.17 -7.55
N ILE A 121 2.39 20.17 -7.15
CA ILE A 121 1.97 19.14 -6.19
C ILE A 121 1.65 19.76 -4.82
N VAL A 122 2.51 20.66 -4.33
CA VAL A 122 2.31 21.33 -3.04
C VAL A 122 1.04 22.18 -3.06
N PHE A 123 0.83 23.00 -4.08
CA PHE A 123 -0.40 23.78 -4.23
C PHE A 123 -1.63 22.89 -4.33
N GLY A 124 -1.57 21.79 -5.11
CA GLY A 124 -2.66 20.82 -5.17
C GLY A 124 -3.04 20.26 -3.80
N LYS A 125 -2.05 19.92 -2.95
CA LYS A 125 -2.28 19.50 -1.56
C LYS A 125 -2.90 20.60 -0.70
N ILE A 126 -2.43 21.85 -0.82
CA ILE A 126 -2.97 22.99 -0.08
C ILE A 126 -4.43 23.22 -0.45
N PHE A 127 -4.74 23.29 -1.75
CA PHE A 127 -6.10 23.47 -2.24
C PHE A 127 -7.02 22.32 -1.83
N GLY A 128 -6.56 21.06 -1.94
CA GLY A 128 -7.32 19.90 -1.49
C GLY A 128 -7.61 19.93 0.02
N SER A 129 -6.62 20.32 0.83
CA SER A 129 -6.79 20.48 2.28
C SER A 129 -7.78 21.61 2.63
N LEU A 130 -7.67 22.75 1.96
CA LEU A 130 -8.60 23.88 2.14
C LEU A 130 -10.02 23.50 1.74
N PHE A 131 -10.19 22.77 0.63
CA PHE A 131 -11.49 22.28 0.18
C PHE A 131 -12.13 21.34 1.22
N GLN A 132 -11.36 20.40 1.76
CA GLN A 132 -11.81 19.51 2.84
C GLN A 132 -12.31 20.31 4.04
N TRP A 133 -11.55 21.31 4.49
CA TRP A 133 -11.90 22.11 5.66
C TRP A 133 -13.09 23.03 5.43
N LEU A 134 -13.19 23.70 4.27
CA LEU A 134 -14.29 24.64 4.02
C LEU A 134 -15.62 23.95 3.69
N VAL A 135 -15.59 22.80 3.03
CA VAL A 135 -16.79 22.17 2.45
C VAL A 135 -17.28 20.97 3.25
N PHE A 136 -16.37 20.07 3.66
CA PHE A 136 -16.75 18.81 4.31
C PHE A 136 -16.76 18.87 5.84
N VAL A 137 -15.91 19.69 6.45
CA VAL A 137 -15.71 19.75 7.92
C VAL A 137 -16.52 20.89 8.56
N LYS A 138 -17.50 21.44 7.86
CA LYS A 138 -18.36 22.51 8.35
C LYS A 138 -19.30 22.06 9.47
#